data_AF-A0A183GQ33-F1
#
_entry.id   AF-A0A183GQ33-F1
#
_cell.length_a   1.000
_cell.length_b   1.000
_cell.length_c   1.000
_cell.angle_alpha   90.00
_cell.angle_beta   90.00
_cell.angle_gamma   90.00
#
_symmetry.space_group_name_H-M   'P 1'
#
loop_
_entity.id
_entity.type
_entity.pdbx_description
1 polymer ?
#
loop_
_entity_poly.entity_id
_entity_poly.type
_entity_poly.pdbx_seq_one_letter_code
_entity_poly.pdbx_strand_id
1 'polypeptide(L)' 'MKGHRVTIRERLLREYQLGHYAVEARQNICLALGDETVQRSTVFKWFKRFREGNVDTEETAPDDRLPLIIDL' A
#
# COMPACT_ATOMS: atom_id res chain seq x y z
N MET A 1 -15.74 -17.90 -8.69
CA MET A 1 -15.66 -16.46 -8.38
C MET A 1 -14.50 -16.28 -7.40
N LYS A 2 -13.40 -15.65 -7.79
CA LYS A 2 -12.35 -15.29 -6.81
C LYS A 2 -12.95 -14.18 -5.95
N GLY A 3 -13.26 -14.50 -4.68
CA GLY A 3 -13.74 -13.51 -3.73
C GLY A 3 -12.72 -12.37 -3.67
N HIS A 4 -13.14 -11.16 -4.02
CA HIS A 4 -12.26 -10.00 -4.09
C HIS A 4 -11.90 -9.59 -2.66
N ARG A 5 -10.81 -10.14 -2.12
CA ARG A 5 -10.27 -9.73 -0.83
C ARG A 5 -9.54 -8.42 -1.04
N VAL A 6 -10.18 -7.31 -0.65
CA VAL A 6 -9.53 -5.99 -0.65
C VAL A 6 -8.39 -6.04 0.38
N THR A 7 -7.18 -5.84 -0.09
CA THR A 7 -5.96 -5.78 0.70
C THR A 7 -5.88 -4.46 1.48
N ILE A 8 -5.04 -4.43 2.52
CA ILE A 8 -4.74 -3.21 3.28
C ILE A 8 -4.19 -2.11 2.36
N ARG A 9 -3.42 -2.48 1.33
CA ARG A 9 -2.79 -1.54 0.41
C ARG A 9 -3.82 -0.86 -0.49
N GLU A 10 -4.81 -1.61 -0.98
CA GLU A 10 -5.93 -1.07 -1.74
C GLU A 10 -6.80 -0.15 -0.88
N ARG A 11 -7.01 -0.48 0.41
CA ARG A 11 -7.66 0.43 1.37
C ARG A 11 -6.86 1.72 1.55
N LEU A 12 -5.54 1.63 1.71
CA LEU A 12 -4.67 2.80 1.85
C LEU A 12 -4.70 3.70 0.61
N LEU A 13 -4.69 3.11 -0.59
CA LEU A 13 -4.80 3.87 -1.83
C LEU A 13 -6.15 4.60 -1.91
N ARG A 14 -7.25 3.93 -1.52
CA ARG A 14 -8.57 4.55 -1.48
C ARG A 14 -8.61 5.74 -0.52
N GLU A 15 -8.10 5.60 0.71
CA GLU A 15 -8.02 6.72 1.67
C GLU A 15 -7.21 7.90 1.12
N TYR A 16 -6.10 7.62 0.43
CA TYR A 16 -5.30 8.66 -0.23
C TYR A 16 -6.07 9.38 -1.35
N GLN A 17 -6.82 8.63 -2.17
CA GLN A 17 -7.66 9.20 -3.24
C GLN A 17 -8.81 10.06 -2.70
N LEU A 18 -9.30 9.77 -1.49
CA LEU A 18 -10.27 10.60 -0.78
C LEU A 18 -9.66 11.89 -0.21
N GLY A 19 -8.33 12.06 -0.29
CA GLY A 19 -7.62 13.22 0.23
C GLY A 19 -7.30 13.15 1.72
N HIS A 20 -7.54 12.01 2.37
CA HIS A 20 -7.22 11.84 3.78
C HIS A 20 -5.71 11.80 4.00
N TYR A 21 -5.26 12.23 5.18
CA TYR A 21 -3.86 12.13 5.58
C TYR A 21 -3.52 10.72 6.07
N ALA A 22 -2.24 10.35 6.05
CA ALA A 22 -1.74 9.05 6.49
C ALA A 22 -2.22 8.64 7.91
N VAL A 23 -2.30 9.59 8.83
CA VAL A 23 -2.75 9.33 10.21
C VAL A 23 -4.24 9.00 10.27
N GLU A 24 -5.05 9.77 9.54
CA GLU A 24 -6.50 9.60 9.42
C GLU A 24 -6.84 8.28 8.71
N ALA A 25 -6.15 7.98 7.61
CA ALA A 25 -6.27 6.71 6.91
C ALA A 25 -6.01 5.50 7.81
N ARG A 26 -4.99 5.58 8.69
CA ARG A 26 -4.70 4.52 9.68
C ARG A 26 -5.87 4.35 10.64
N GLN A 27 -6.41 5.45 11.17
CA GLN A 27 -7.54 5.42 12.09
C GLN A 27 -8.77 4.79 11.43
N ASN A 28 -9.11 5.24 10.22
CA ASN A 28 -10.25 4.70 9.46
C ASN A 28 -10.11 3.20 9.21
N ILE A 29 -8.91 2.73 8.85
CA ILE A 29 -8.65 1.30 8.60
C ILE A 29 -8.72 0.49 9.90
N CYS A 30 -8.11 0.95 10.99
CA CYS A 30 -8.18 0.26 12.28
C CYS A 30 -9.61 0.22 12.83
N LEU A 31 -10.39 1.29 12.66
CA LEU A 31 -11.81 1.29 13.04
C LEU A 31 -12.64 0.29 12.23
N ALA A 32 -12.32 0.10 10.95
CA ALA A 32 -13.08 -0.79 10.06
C ALA A 32 -12.70 -2.28 10.20
N LEU A 33 -11.43 -2.59 10.51
CA LEU A 33 -10.89 -3.95 10.48
C LEU A 33 -10.45 -4.50 11.84
N GLY A 34 -10.40 -3.65 12.86
CA GLY A 34 -9.91 -3.98 14.19
C GLY A 34 -8.64 -3.21 14.55
N ASP A 35 -8.45 -3.00 15.84
CA ASP A 35 -7.28 -2.24 16.34
C ASP A 35 -5.97 -2.91 15.90
N GLU A 36 -4.93 -2.10 15.72
CA GLU A 36 -3.60 -2.53 15.28
C GLU A 36 -3.50 -3.26 13.91
N THR A 37 -4.57 -3.31 13.12
CA THR A 37 -4.58 -3.97 11.79
C THR A 37 -3.45 -3.49 10.86
N VAL A 38 -3.08 -2.20 10.94
CA VAL A 38 -1.98 -1.65 10.14
C VAL A 38 -1.06 -0.77 10.98
N GLN A 39 0.23 -1.06 10.89
CA GLN A 39 1.26 -0.29 11.57
C GLN A 39 1.44 1.09 10.93
N ARG A 40 1.75 2.09 11.77
CA ARG A 40 2.01 3.46 11.32
C ARG A 40 3.12 3.52 10.26
N SER A 41 4.23 2.81 10.45
CA SER A 41 5.34 2.73 9.49
C SER A 41 4.87 2.30 8.10
N THR A 42 4.03 1.26 8.03
CA THR A 42 3.45 0.76 6.78
C THR A 42 2.61 1.82 6.08
N VAL A 43 1.73 2.50 6.82
CA VAL A 43 0.88 3.56 6.25
C VAL A 43 1.74 4.69 5.66
N PHE A 44 2.74 5.17 6.39
CA PHE A 44 3.62 6.24 5.93
C PHE A 44 4.47 5.82 4.72
N LYS A 45 4.95 4.56 4.67
CA LYS A 45 5.67 4.02 3.50
C LYS A 45 4.79 4.09 2.25
N TRP A 46 3.54 3.62 2.32
CA TRP A 46 2.63 3.61 1.18
C TRP A 46 2.19 5.01 0.75
N PHE A 47 1.87 5.89 1.71
CA PHE A 47 1.54 7.28 1.42
C PHE A 47 2.70 8.07 0.81
N LYS A 48 3.96 7.70 1.11
CA LYS A 48 5.10 8.25 0.39
C LYS A 48 5.11 7.82 -1.07
N ARG A 49 4.93 6.52 -1.34
CA ARG A 49 4.88 5.96 -2.71
C ARG A 49 3.76 6.58 -3.56
N PHE A 50 2.56 6.74 -2.98
CA PHE A 50 1.43 7.35 -3.68
C PHE A 50 1.68 8.81 -4.06
N ARG A 51 2.37 9.57 -3.19
CA ARG A 51 2.80 10.95 -3.50
C ARG A 51 3.86 11.02 -4.59
N GLU A 52 4.68 9.98 -4.72
CA GLU A 52 5.67 9.83 -5.80
C GLU A 52 5.02 9.34 -7.11
N GLY A 53 3.69 9.18 -7.15
CA GLY A 53 2.92 8.75 -8.33
C GLY A 53 2.87 7.23 -8.53
N ASN A 54 3.48 6.44 -7.64
CA ASN A 54 3.41 4.98 -7.68
C ASN A 54 2.18 4.50 -6.89
N VAL A 55 1.10 4.18 -7.60
CA VAL A 55 -0.17 3.70 -7.04
C VAL A 55 -0.33 2.17 -7.11
N ASP A 56 0.70 1.46 -7.55
CA ASP A 56 0.71 0.01 -7.64
C ASP A 56 0.68 -0.61 -6.25
N THR A 57 -0.43 -1.22 -5.88
CA THR A 57 -0.62 -1.86 -4.57
C THR A 57 0.00 -3.26 -4.50
N GLU A 58 0.44 -3.79 -5.64
CA GLU A 58 1.23 -5.01 -5.73
C GLU A 58 2.69 -4.64 -5.42
N GLU A 59 3.22 -5.12 -4.29
CA GLU A 59 4.65 -5.02 -4.04
C GLU A 59 5.28 -6.13 -4.85
N THR A 60 5.83 -5.80 -6.02
CA THR A 60 6.69 -6.72 -6.75
C THR A 60 7.77 -7.17 -5.79
N ALA A 61 7.88 -8.48 -5.60
CA ALA A 61 8.96 -9.07 -4.84
C ALA A 61 10.30 -8.55 -5.42
N PRO A 62 11.37 -8.43 -4.61
CA PRO A 62 12.68 -7.98 -5.08
C PRO A 62 13.29 -8.83 -6.22
N ASP A 63 12.62 -9.91 -6.63
CA ASP A 63 13.00 -10.82 -7.72
C ASP A 63 12.64 -10.31 -9.14
N ASP A 64 11.91 -9.20 -9.27
CA ASP A 64 11.66 -8.57 -10.59
C ASP A 64 12.70 -7.49 -10.96
N ARG A 65 13.68 -7.24 -10.06
CA ARG A 65 14.94 -6.58 -10.47
C ARG A 65 15.85 -7.63 -11.07
N LEU A 66 15.51 -8.12 -12.25
CA LEU A 66 16.44 -8.93 -13.06
C LEU A 66 17.80 -8.20 -13.07
N PRO A 67 18.90 -8.83 -12.61
CA PRO A 67 20.21 -8.27 -12.89
C PRO A 67 20.30 -8.19 -14.42
N LEU A 68 20.60 -6.98 -14.90
CA LEU A 68 20.97 -6.75 -16.28
C LEU A 68 21.92 -7.87 -16.69
N ILE A 69 21.49 -8.65 -17.68
CA ILE A 69 22.33 -9.57 -18.42
C ILE A 69 23.63 -8.81 -18.70
N ILE A 70 24.71 -9.20 -18.02
CA ILE A 70 26.05 -8.87 -18.51
C ILE A 70 26.24 -9.88 -19.63
N ASP A 71 25.92 -9.44 -20.85
CA ASP A 71 26.34 -10.11 -22.06
C ASP A 71 27.87 -10.11 -22.05
N LEU A 72 28.48 -11.29 -21.88
CA LEU A 72 29.92 -11.53 -21.97
C LEU A 72 30.20 -12.52 -23.09
#